data_AF-A0A8T1ARP4-F1
#
_entry.id   AF-A0A8T1ARP4-F1
#
_cell.length_a   1.000
_cell.length_b   1.000
_cell.length_c   1.000
_cell.angle_alpha   90.00
_cell.angle_beta   90.00
_cell.angle_gamma   90.00
#
_symmetry.space_group_name_H-M   'P 1'
#
loop_
_entity.id
_entity.type
_entity.pdbx_description
1 polymer ?
#
loop_
_entity_poly.entity_id
_entity_poly.type
_entity_poly.pdbx_seq_one_letter_code
_entity_poly.pdbx_strand_id
1 'polypeptide(L)'
;MEAPRRQNHYTVKQRREALERVAVEGCKPTARALNIPLGTLKGWRKKSTLMFEYKGAQTSRTTKGQDAKSKITFGYNLVTFMKDVRLEEEVR
;
A
#
# COMPACT_ATOMS: atom_id res chain seq x y z
N MET A 1 1.44 30.15 17.49
CA MET A 1 1.31 29.45 16.19
C MET A 1 1.64 27.99 16.42
N GLU A 2 0.65 27.10 16.31
CA GLU A 2 0.91 25.67 16.32
C GLU A 2 1.70 25.34 15.05
N ALA A 3 2.88 24.72 15.18
CA ALA A 3 3.70 24.38 14.02
C ALA A 3 2.89 23.48 13.07
N PRO A 4 2.96 23.67 11.75
CA PRO A 4 2.23 22.84 10.80
C PRO A 4 2.55 21.37 11.07
N ARG A 5 1.52 20.53 11.16
CA ARG A 5 1.66 19.08 11.38
C ARG A 5 2.65 18.52 10.35
N ARG A 6 3.89 18.26 10.77
CA ARG A 6 4.91 17.66 9.91
C ARG A 6 4.37 16.30 9.48
N GLN A 7 4.15 16.15 8.18
CA GLN A 7 3.83 14.85 7.62
C GLN A 7 5.09 13.99 7.75
N ASN A 8 5.14 13.16 8.79
CA ASN A 8 6.23 12.22 8.95
C ASN A 8 6.13 11.19 7.83
N HIS A 9 7.13 11.18 6.96
CA HIS A 9 7.20 10.25 5.85
C HIS A 9 8.09 9.08 6.23
N TYR A 10 7.50 7.89 6.24
CA TYR A 10 8.20 6.66 6.55
C TYR A 10 8.34 5.80 5.30
N THR A 11 9.55 5.31 5.06
CA THR A 11 9.86 4.35 4.00
C THR A 11 9.33 2.96 4.35
N VAL A 12 9.23 2.07 3.35
CA VAL A 12 8.84 0.66 3.59
C VAL A 12 9.82 -0.01 4.56
N LYS A 13 11.13 0.29 4.46
CA LYS A 13 12.14 -0.22 5.40
C LYS A 13 11.80 0.13 6.86
N GLN A 14 11.60 1.42 7.14
CA GLN A 14 11.28 1.91 8.49
C GLN A 14 9.97 1.30 9.02
N ARG A 15 8.99 1.08 8.14
CA ARG A 15 7.72 0.42 8.52
C ARG A 15 7.94 -1.03 8.92
N ARG A 16 8.77 -1.78 8.19
CA ARG A 16 9.08 -3.19 8.54
C ARG A 16 9.83 -3.29 9.86
N GLU A 17 10.88 -2.50 10.03
CA GLU A 17 11.65 -2.46 11.28
C GLU A 17 10.73 -2.11 12.48
N ALA A 18 9.81 -1.17 12.31
CA ALA A 18 8.82 -0.86 13.33
C ALA A 18 7.86 -2.03 13.59
N LEU A 19 7.42 -2.74 12.55
CA LEU A 19 6.53 -3.89 12.69
C LEU A 19 7.20 -5.11 13.35
N GLU A 20 8.49 -5.34 13.08
CA GLU A 20 9.29 -6.36 13.75
C GLU A 20 9.39 -6.07 15.26
N ARG A 21 9.66 -4.82 15.63
CA ARG A 21 9.64 -4.41 17.06
C ARG A 21 8.25 -4.52 17.67
N VAL A 22 7.19 -4.18 16.92
CA VAL A 22 5.81 -4.37 17.40
C VAL A 22 5.49 -5.85 17.65
N ALA A 23 6.07 -6.79 16.91
CA ALA A 23 5.87 -8.21 17.14
C ALA A 23 6.50 -8.69 18.45
N VAL A 24 7.60 -8.06 18.89
CA VAL A 24 8.33 -8.41 20.13
C VAL A 24 7.79 -7.63 21.34
N GLU A 25 7.70 -6.30 21.22
CA GLU A 25 7.43 -5.38 22.33
C GLU A 25 5.95 -4.94 22.37
N GLY A 26 5.25 -4.99 21.24
CA GLY A 26 3.90 -4.44 21.09
C GLY A 26 3.86 -2.96 20.71
N CYS A 27 2.68 -2.48 20.31
CA CYS A 27 2.51 -1.16 19.70
C CYS A 27 2.83 0.04 20.62
N LYS A 28 2.45 -0.03 21.91
CA LYS A 28 2.64 1.09 22.85
C LYS A 28 4.13 1.38 23.15
N PRO A 29 4.95 0.39 23.55
CA PRO A 29 6.37 0.65 23.79
C PRO A 29 7.11 1.04 22.50
N THR A 30 6.82 0.37 21.39
CA THR A 30 7.42 0.72 20.08
C THR A 30 7.08 2.15 19.66
N ALA A 31 5.83 2.61 19.87
CA ALA A 31 5.42 3.99 19.58
C ALA A 31 6.26 5.02 20.34
N ARG A 32 6.52 4.77 21.62
CA ARG A 32 7.34 5.64 22.47
C ARG A 32 8.81 5.62 22.03
N ALA A 33 9.36 4.43 21.80
CA ALA A 33 10.76 4.25 21.44
C ALA A 33 11.11 4.90 20.09
N LEU A 34 10.22 4.78 19.09
CA LEU A 34 10.45 5.32 17.74
C LEU A 34 9.84 6.71 17.53
N ASN A 35 9.20 7.29 18.55
CA ASN A 35 8.44 8.53 18.46
C ASN A 35 7.43 8.53 17.28
N ILE A 36 6.78 7.38 17.05
CA ILE A 36 5.77 7.20 15.99
C ILE A 36 4.39 7.26 16.64
N PRO A 37 3.43 8.03 16.08
CA PRO A 37 2.08 8.06 16.62
C PRO A 37 1.46 6.65 16.69
N LEU A 38 0.85 6.32 17.83
CA LEU A 38 0.29 5.00 18.07
C LEU A 38 -0.77 4.60 17.03
N GLY A 39 -1.59 5.55 16.58
CA GLY A 39 -2.56 5.34 15.52
C GLY A 39 -1.93 4.89 14.20
N THR A 40 -0.75 5.43 13.87
CA THR A 40 0.03 5.08 12.68
C THR A 40 0.52 3.64 12.76
N LEU A 41 1.12 3.23 13.88
CA LEU A 41 1.57 1.83 14.07
C LEU A 41 0.41 0.83 14.02
N LYS A 42 -0.74 1.16 14.63
CA LYS A 42 -1.94 0.33 14.53
C LYS A 42 -2.42 0.19 13.08
N GLY A 43 -2.38 1.27 12.30
CA GLY A 43 -2.70 1.26 10.88
C GLY A 43 -1.76 0.38 10.07
N TRP A 44 -0.45 0.44 10.34
CA TRP A 44 0.53 -0.43 9.68
C TRP A 44 0.37 -1.89 10.07
N ARG A 45 0.09 -2.19 11.34
CA ARG A 45 -0.15 -3.56 11.80
C ARG A 45 -1.33 -4.21 11.07
N LYS A 46 -2.40 -3.46 10.79
CA LYS A 46 -3.53 -3.95 9.97
C LYS A 46 -3.12 -4.31 8.53
N LYS A 47 -2.05 -3.72 8.01
CA LYS A 47 -1.52 -3.92 6.66
C LYS A 47 -0.15 -4.62 6.68
N SER A 48 0.18 -5.35 7.74
CA SER A 48 1.52 -5.91 7.94
C SER A 48 1.90 -6.89 6.84
N THR A 49 0.98 -7.79 6.47
CA THR A 49 1.16 -8.77 5.39
C THR A 49 1.60 -8.10 4.10
N LEU A 50 0.88 -7.06 3.67
CA LEU A 50 1.22 -6.26 2.48
C LEU A 50 2.60 -5.60 2.59
N MET A 51 2.96 -5.10 3.77
CA MET A 51 4.27 -4.46 3.95
C MET A 51 5.42 -5.46 3.83
N PHE A 52 5.24 -6.70 4.30
CA PHE A 52 6.25 -7.75 4.15
C PHE A 52 6.27 -8.35 2.73
N GLU A 53 5.13 -8.47 2.06
CA GLU A 53 5.01 -8.97 0.69
C GLU A 53 5.46 -7.95 -0.39
N TYR A 54 5.58 -6.67 -0.07
CA TYR A 54 6.01 -5.64 -1.01
C TYR A 54 7.42 -5.94 -1.57
N LYS A 55 7.52 -6.20 -2.88
CA LYS A 55 8.78 -6.51 -3.57
C LYS A 55 9.48 -5.31 -4.21
N GLY A 56 8.91 -4.10 -4.09
CA GLY A 56 9.50 -2.89 -4.66
C GLY A 56 10.62 -2.28 -3.80
N ALA A 57 11.04 -1.07 -4.15
CA ALA A 57 12.16 -0.39 -3.49
C ALA A 57 11.87 -0.13 -2.00
N GLN A 58 12.79 -0.53 -1.12
CA GLN A 58 12.65 -0.32 0.33
C GLN A 58 12.63 1.16 0.74
N THR A 59 13.24 2.03 -0.06
CA THR A 59 13.22 3.49 0.07
C THR A 59 11.88 4.09 -0.36
N SER A 60 11.00 3.31 -1.01
CA SER A 60 9.67 3.77 -1.38
C SER A 60 8.86 4.16 -0.15
N ARG A 61 8.06 5.22 -0.31
CA ARG A 61 7.15 5.74 0.71
C ARG A 61 5.75 5.13 0.59
N THR A 62 5.45 4.46 -0.51
CA THR A 62 4.15 3.85 -0.79
C THR A 62 4.34 2.45 -1.32
N THR A 63 3.34 1.58 -1.10
CA THR A 63 3.29 0.27 -1.77
C THR A 63 2.75 0.36 -3.21
N LYS A 64 2.72 1.57 -3.80
CA LYS A 64 2.26 1.90 -5.17
C LYS A 64 1.05 1.10 -5.65
N GLY A 65 0.02 0.96 -4.80
CA GLY A 65 -1.22 0.31 -5.22
C GLY A 65 -1.16 -1.20 -5.33
N GLN A 66 -0.26 -1.91 -4.64
CA GLN A 66 -0.36 -3.38 -4.49
C GLN A 66 -1.68 -3.88 -3.85
N ASP A 67 -2.59 -2.98 -3.47
CA ASP A 67 -3.97 -3.27 -3.05
C ASP A 67 -5.01 -2.39 -3.80
N ALA A 68 -4.57 -1.66 -4.83
CA ALA A 68 -5.51 -1.04 -5.75
C ALA A 68 -6.06 -2.14 -6.65
N LYS A 69 -7.17 -2.77 -6.24
CA LYS A 69 -8.00 -3.52 -7.19
C LYS A 69 -8.28 -2.57 -8.34
N SER A 70 -7.68 -2.83 -9.51
CA SER A 70 -8.03 -2.14 -10.74
C SER A 70 -9.47 -2.51 -11.07
N LYS A 71 -10.43 -1.78 -10.48
CA LYS A 71 -11.83 -1.84 -10.88
C LYS A 71 -11.94 -1.06 -12.19
N ILE A 72 -11.46 -1.65 -13.29
CA ILE A 72 -11.86 -1.18 -14.62
C ILE A 72 -13.33 -1.61 -14.74
N THR A 73 -14.24 -0.72 -14.37
CA THR A 73 -15.69 -0.95 -14.34
C THR A 73 -16.26 -1.36 -15.69
N PHE A 74 -15.54 -1.10 -16.78
CA PHE A 74 -15.92 -1.44 -18.16
C PHE A 74 -15.08 -2.57 -18.78
N GLY A 75 -14.26 -3.29 -18.00
CA GLY A 75 -13.31 -4.28 -18.56
C GLY A 75 -13.98 -5.35 -19.43
N TYR A 76 -15.14 -5.85 -18.99
CA TYR A 76 -15.92 -6.84 -19.77
C TYR A 76 -16.39 -6.28 -21.11
N ASN A 77 -17.01 -5.10 -21.10
CA ASN A 77 -17.54 -4.47 -22.30
C ASN A 77 -16.43 -4.07 -23.29
N LEU A 78 -15.25 -3.67 -22.80
CA LEU A 78 -14.09 -3.40 -23.65
C LEU A 78 -13.60 -4.67 -24.35
N VAL A 79 -13.53 -5.79 -23.62
CA VAL A 79 -13.14 -7.08 -24.20
C VAL A 79 -14.17 -7.57 -25.22
N THR A 80 -15.47 -7.38 -24.97
CA THR A 80 -16.53 -7.70 -25.93
C THR A 80 -16.41 -6.85 -27.19
N PHE A 81 -16.28 -5.52 -27.06
CA PHE A 81 -16.06 -4.63 -28.20
C PHE A 81 -14.82 -5.04 -29.03
N MET A 82 -13.70 -5.35 -28.37
CA MET A 82 -12.48 -5.82 -29.06
C MET A 82 -12.64 -7.19 -29.74
N LYS A 83 -13.60 -8.01 -29.34
CA LYS A 83 -13.93 -9.27 -30.03
C LYS A 83 -14.81 -9.00 -31.24
N ASP A 84 -15.82 -8.15 -31.09
CA ASP A 84 -16.75 -7.80 -32.16
C ASP A 84 -16.00 -7.14 -33.33
N VAL A 85 -15.09 -6.20 -33.05
CA VAL A 85 -14.24 -5.57 -34.07
C VAL A 85 -13.36 -6.58 -34.80
N ARG A 86 -12.76 -7.55 -34.08
CA ARG A 86 -11.94 -8.61 -34.71
C ARG A 86 -12.75 -9.52 -35.63
N LEU A 87 -13.99 -9.81 -35.26
CA LEU A 87 -14.88 -10.63 -36.07
C LEU A 87 -15.32 -9.89 -37.34
N GLU A 88 -15.64 -8.60 -37.25
CA GLU A 88 -16.01 -7.79 -38.41
C GLU A 88 -14.84 -7.57 -39.39
N GLU A 89 -13.60 -7.47 -38.91
CA GLU A 89 -12.42 -7.40 -39.77
C GLU A 89 -12.10 -8.71 -40.48
N GLU A 90 -12.44 -9.87 -39.90
CA GLU A 90 -12.18 -11.19 -40.50
C GLU A 90 -13.26 -11.62 -41.51
N VAL A 91 -14.46 -11.04 -41.42
CA VAL A 91 -15.59 -11.27 -42.33
C VAL A 91 -15.52 -10.37 -43.58
N ARG A 92 -14.64 -9.37 -43.60
CA ARG A 92 -14.46 -8.42 -44.70
C ARG A 92 -13.31 -8.80 -45.63
#